data_AF-A0A817ZT08-F1
#
_entry.id   AF-A0A817ZT08-F1
#
_cell.length_a   1.000
_cell.length_b   1.000
_cell.length_c   1.000
_cell.angle_alpha   90.00
_cell.angle_beta   90.00
_cell.angle_gamma   90.00
#
_symmetry.space_group_name_H-M   'P 1'
#
loop_
_entity.id
_entity.type
_entity.pdbx_description
1 polymer ?
#
loop_
_entity_poly.entity_id
_entity_poly.type
_entity_poly.pdbx_seq_one_letter_code
_entity_poly.pdbx_strand_id
1 'polypeptide(L)'
;MERLFSSSLITLIINHSRLIVCLEESIYIHSMRDMKVLHTIRDIPSNRDGLCALSSNDENPYLAYPGSTITGEVQIFDTNNLKPGIIISAHESTLAAMAFDMTGTRIATASNKEPLCFLH
;
A
#
# COMPACT_ATOMS: atom_id res chain seq x y z
N MET A 1 -5.56 -15.35 -20.18
CA MET A 1 -6.40 -14.14 -20.32
C MET A 1 -5.59 -12.99 -19.75
N GLU A 2 -4.90 -12.24 -20.61
CA GLU A 2 -4.10 -11.10 -20.21
C GLU A 2 -5.03 -9.93 -19.94
N ARG A 3 -4.85 -9.25 -18.80
CA ARG A 3 -5.64 -8.07 -18.48
C ARG A 3 -4.81 -6.83 -18.77
N LEU A 4 -5.29 -6.05 -19.72
CA LEU A 4 -4.71 -4.77 -20.07
C LEU A 4 -5.19 -3.73 -19.05
N PHE A 5 -4.25 -3.04 -18.42
CA PHE A 5 -4.54 -1.90 -17.54
C PHE A 5 -4.53 -0.62 -18.39
N SER A 6 -5.47 0.29 -18.13
CA SER A 6 -5.57 1.55 -18.88
C SER A 6 -4.44 2.53 -18.58
N SER A 7 -3.68 2.29 -17.52
CA SER A 7 -2.50 3.06 -17.12
C SER A 7 -1.30 2.15 -16.91
N SER A 8 -0.10 2.72 -16.96
CA SER A 8 1.15 2.01 -16.72
C SER A 8 1.15 1.39 -15.32
N LEU A 9 1.47 0.09 -15.27
CA LEU A 9 1.72 -0.60 -14.02
C LEU A 9 2.96 0.01 -13.36
N ILE A 10 2.87 0.32 -12.07
CA ILE A 10 4.01 0.89 -11.34
C ILE A 10 4.67 -0.20 -10.49
N THR A 11 3.89 -0.87 -9.64
CA THR A 11 4.43 -1.87 -8.70
C THR A 11 3.51 -3.08 -8.54
N LEU A 12 4.10 -4.26 -8.34
CA LEU A 12 3.44 -5.49 -7.91
C LEU A 12 3.97 -5.92 -6.56
N ILE A 13 3.09 -6.19 -5.60
CA ILE A 13 3.45 -6.74 -4.28
C ILE A 13 2.59 -7.95 -3.97
N ILE A 14 3.19 -8.96 -3.34
CA ILE A 14 2.56 -10.26 -3.10
C ILE A 14 2.83 -10.74 -1.67
N ASN A 15 1.84 -11.39 -1.06
CA ASN A 15 2.02 -12.25 0.11
C ASN A 15 1.35 -13.61 -0.16
N HIS A 16 1.25 -14.48 0.85
CA HIS A 16 0.67 -15.82 0.70
C HIS A 16 -0.80 -15.82 0.24
N SER A 17 -1.53 -14.73 0.52
CA SER A 17 -2.98 -14.64 0.37
C SER A 17 -3.45 -13.65 -0.69
N ARG A 18 -2.62 -12.65 -1.03
CA ARG A 18 -2.98 -11.50 -1.87
C ARG A 18 -1.89 -11.14 -2.87
N LEU A 19 -2.33 -10.77 -4.06
CA LEU A 19 -1.54 -10.06 -5.05
C LEU A 19 -2.09 -8.64 -5.19
N ILE A 20 -1.22 -7.65 -4.99
CA ILE A 20 -1.54 -6.23 -5.07
C ILE A 20 -0.93 -5.69 -6.36
N VAL A 21 -1.77 -5.05 -7.17
CA VAL A 21 -1.34 -4.34 -8.37
C VAL A 21 -1.54 -2.85 -8.13
N CYS A 22 -0.45 -2.11 -8.02
CA CYS A 22 -0.46 -0.67 -7.83
C CYS A 22 -0.27 0.04 -9.17
N LEU A 23 -1.27 0.85 -9.53
CA LEU A 23 -1.21 1.83 -10.61
C LEU A 23 -1.05 3.23 -10.01
N GLU A 24 -0.93 4.24 -10.86
CA GLU A 24 -0.73 5.63 -10.43
C GLU A 24 -1.85 6.15 -9.51
N GLU A 25 -3.11 5.87 -9.83
CA GLU A 25 -4.28 6.42 -9.11
C GLU A 25 -5.27 5.34 -8.64
N SER A 26 -4.86 4.06 -8.71
CA SER A 26 -5.69 2.95 -8.23
C SER A 26 -4.88 1.75 -7.81
N ILE A 27 -5.44 0.96 -6.90
CA ILE A 27 -4.84 -0.28 -6.42
C ILE A 27 -5.84 -1.41 -6.57
N TYR A 28 -5.41 -2.51 -7.19
CA TYR A 28 -6.21 -3.73 -7.32
C TYR A 28 -5.72 -4.78 -6.34
N ILE A 29 -6.66 -5.34 -5.59
CA ILE A 29 -6.40 -6.41 -4.63
C ILE A 29 -6.93 -7.70 -5.23
N HIS A 30 -6.04 -8.65 -5.46
CA HIS A 30 -6.34 -9.96 -6.02
C HIS A 30 -6.16 -11.07 -5.00
N SER A 31 -6.93 -12.14 -5.15
CA SER A 31 -6.73 -13.39 -4.43
C SER A 31 -5.61 -14.19 -5.08
N MET A 32 -4.65 -14.69 -4.28
CA MET A 32 -3.58 -15.56 -4.79
C MET A 32 -4.06 -16.94 -5.23
N ARG A 33 -5.24 -17.39 -4.76
CA ARG A 33 -5.74 -18.74 -5.07
C ARG A 33 -6.31 -18.83 -6.48
N ASP A 34 -7.06 -17.82 -6.91
CA ASP A 34 -7.82 -17.84 -8.16
C ASP A 34 -7.55 -16.61 -9.05
N MET A 35 -6.61 -15.74 -8.66
CA MET A 35 -6.19 -14.53 -9.39
C MET A 35 -7.30 -13.53 -9.71
N LYS A 36 -8.46 -13.66 -9.06
CA LYS A 36 -9.59 -12.75 -9.23
C LYS A 36 -9.37 -11.47 -8.45
N VAL A 37 -9.89 -10.36 -9.00
CA VAL A 37 -9.98 -9.10 -8.25
C VAL A 37 -11.03 -9.27 -7.16
N LEU A 38 -10.59 -9.08 -5.93
CA LEU A 38 -11.45 -9.01 -4.75
C LEU A 38 -11.95 -7.58 -4.53
N HIS A 39 -11.06 -6.60 -4.69
CA HIS A 39 -11.38 -5.21 -4.45
C HIS A 39 -10.54 -4.27 -5.32
N THR A 40 -11.03 -3.05 -5.50
CA THR A 40 -10.32 -1.97 -6.20
C THR A 40 -10.46 -0.69 -5.41
N ILE A 41 -9.33 -0.17 -4.94
CA ILE A 41 -9.25 1.15 -4.34
C ILE A 41 -9.02 2.14 -5.48
N ARG A 42 -9.89 3.14 -5.58
CA ARG A 42 -9.86 4.17 -6.62
C ARG A 42 -9.64 5.53 -5.98
N ASP A 43 -9.32 6.52 -6.82
CA ASP A 43 -9.18 7.92 -6.42
C ASP A 43 -8.12 8.10 -5.32
N ILE A 44 -7.08 7.24 -5.33
CA ILE A 44 -5.93 7.41 -4.44
C ILE A 44 -5.06 8.57 -4.95
N PRO A 45 -4.30 9.23 -4.07
CA PRO A 45 -3.29 10.20 -4.49
C PRO A 45 -2.32 9.58 -5.49
N SER A 46 -1.84 10.40 -6.44
CA SER A 46 -0.92 9.95 -7.49
C SER A 46 0.36 9.35 -6.89
N ASN A 47 0.53 8.04 -7.06
CA ASN A 47 1.62 7.23 -6.51
C ASN A 47 2.66 6.90 -7.58
N ARG A 48 3.31 7.94 -8.12
CA ARG A 48 4.29 7.80 -9.23
C ARG A 48 5.50 6.95 -8.88
N ASP A 49 5.89 6.95 -7.62
CA ASP A 49 7.03 6.19 -7.12
C ASP A 49 6.67 4.74 -6.79
N GLY A 50 5.38 4.38 -6.87
CA GLY A 50 4.92 3.01 -6.64
C GLY A 50 5.05 2.56 -5.20
N LEU A 51 5.05 3.51 -4.25
CA LEU A 51 5.19 3.25 -2.83
C LEU A 51 3.97 2.50 -2.31
N CYS A 52 4.23 1.32 -1.79
CA CYS A 52 3.25 0.51 -1.10
C CYS A 52 3.98 -0.54 -0.27
N ALA A 53 3.35 -1.00 0.80
CA ALA A 53 3.86 -2.09 1.61
C ALA A 53 2.73 -3.04 1.95
N LEU A 54 2.99 -4.34 1.90
CA LEU A 54 2.03 -5.38 2.25
C LEU A 54 2.60 -6.17 3.41
N SER A 55 1.81 -6.33 4.46
CA SER A 55 2.16 -7.22 5.56
C SER A 55 2.24 -8.67 5.08
N SER A 56 3.29 -9.36 5.51
CA SER A 56 3.47 -10.79 5.27
C SER A 56 2.66 -11.67 6.22
N ASN A 57 2.06 -11.09 7.27
CA ASN A 57 1.30 -11.82 8.27
C ASN A 57 -0.16 -11.97 7.85
N ASP A 58 -0.67 -13.21 7.82
CA ASP A 58 -2.06 -13.49 7.42
C ASP A 58 -3.09 -13.11 8.49
N GLU A 59 -2.71 -13.03 9.77
CA GLU A 59 -3.56 -12.54 10.87
C GLU A 59 -3.66 -11.01 10.85
N ASN A 60 -2.61 -10.32 10.41
CA ASN A 60 -2.54 -8.86 10.25
C ASN A 60 -2.28 -8.46 8.79
N PRO A 61 -3.25 -8.69 7.88
CA PRO A 61 -3.08 -8.61 6.43
C PRO A 61 -3.28 -7.17 5.93
N TYR A 62 -2.43 -6.27 6.38
CA TYR A 62 -2.55 -4.85 6.05
C TYR A 62 -1.77 -4.47 4.79
N LEU A 63 -2.38 -3.58 4.00
CA LEU A 63 -1.76 -2.86 2.91
C LEU A 63 -1.57 -1.40 3.35
N ALA A 64 -0.37 -0.87 3.17
CA ALA A 64 -0.05 0.53 3.35
C ALA A 64 0.22 1.19 2.01
N TYR A 65 -0.31 2.40 1.81
CA TYR A 65 -0.05 3.23 0.64
C TYR A 65 -0.13 4.73 0.99
N PRO A 66 0.44 5.63 0.17
CA PRO A 66 0.38 7.07 0.43
C PRO A 66 -1.07 7.61 0.44
N GLY A 67 -1.41 8.37 1.48
CA GLY A 67 -2.68 9.10 1.63
C GLY A 67 -2.64 10.54 1.09
N SER A 68 -1.45 11.05 0.75
CA SER A 68 -1.25 12.42 0.24
C SER A 68 -0.06 12.48 -0.73
N THR A 69 -0.09 13.44 -1.67
CA THR A 69 1.04 13.78 -2.56
C THR A 69 1.91 14.92 -2.04
N ILE A 70 1.55 15.51 -0.90
CA ILE A 70 2.23 16.69 -0.33
C ILE A 70 2.83 16.35 1.03
N THR A 71 2.07 15.64 1.86
CA THR A 71 2.42 15.22 3.23
C THR A 71 2.70 13.73 3.28
N GLY A 72 3.38 13.28 4.34
CA GLY A 72 3.74 11.89 4.54
C GLY A 72 2.65 11.13 5.26
N GLU A 73 1.47 11.10 4.66
CA GLU A 73 0.33 10.34 5.18
C GLU A 73 0.36 8.91 4.65
N VAL A 74 0.18 7.95 5.55
CA VAL A 74 0.05 6.53 5.20
C VAL A 74 -1.37 6.07 5.47
N GLN A 75 -2.04 5.62 4.42
CA GLN A 75 -3.31 4.92 4.57
C GLN A 75 -3.05 3.44 4.85
N ILE A 76 -3.68 2.91 5.90
CA ILE A 76 -3.71 1.48 6.20
C ILE A 76 -5.04 0.90 5.71
N PHE A 77 -4.98 -0.22 5.01
CA PHE A 77 -6.15 -0.92 4.47
C PHE A 77 -6.12 -2.40 4.84
N ASP A 78 -7.24 -2.92 5.34
CA ASP A 78 -7.39 -4.33 5.69
C ASP A 78 -7.72 -5.15 4.43
N THR A 79 -6.79 -6.00 4.00
CA THR A 79 -6.95 -6.79 2.76
C THR A 79 -7.75 -8.08 2.96
N ASN A 80 -8.08 -8.47 4.20
CA ASN A 80 -9.00 -9.58 4.49
C ASN A 80 -10.44 -9.09 4.55
N ASN A 81 -10.71 -8.02 5.30
CA ASN A 81 -12.05 -7.47 5.43
C ASN A 81 -12.42 -6.48 4.33
N LEU A 82 -11.44 -6.10 3.48
CA LEU A 82 -11.59 -5.18 2.35
C LEU A 82 -12.16 -3.82 2.78
N LYS A 83 -11.58 -3.27 3.86
CA LYS A 83 -12.03 -2.01 4.47
C LYS A 83 -10.85 -1.07 4.72
N PRO A 84 -11.07 0.25 4.59
CA PRO A 84 -10.09 1.23 5.03
C PRO A 84 -9.91 1.11 6.55
N GLY A 85 -8.66 1.14 6.99
CA GLY A 85 -8.26 1.22 8.37
C GLY A 85 -7.93 2.66 8.75
N ILE A 86 -6.87 2.83 9.53
CA ILE A 86 -6.41 4.13 10.02
C ILE A 86 -5.58 4.89 8.98
N ILE A 87 -5.43 6.20 9.22
CA ILE A 87 -4.49 7.07 8.53
C ILE A 87 -3.42 7.48 9.53
N ILE A 88 -2.15 7.38 9.14
CA ILE A 88 -1.01 7.77 9.95
C ILE A 88 -0.38 9.01 9.31
N SER A 89 -0.39 10.13 10.02
CA SER A 89 0.33 11.35 9.61
C SER A 89 1.79 11.25 10.08
N ALA A 90 2.65 10.64 9.27
CA ALA A 90 4.02 10.30 9.66
C ALA A 90 5.03 11.46 9.44
N HIS A 91 4.85 12.26 8.38
CA HIS A 91 5.78 13.35 8.04
C HIS A 91 5.06 14.57 7.46
N GLU A 92 5.67 15.76 7.56
CA GLU A 92 5.16 16.98 6.90
C GLU A 92 5.54 17.08 5.40
N SER A 93 6.13 16.01 4.85
CA SER A 93 6.59 15.95 3.46
C SER A 93 6.41 14.56 2.86
N THR A 94 6.52 14.44 1.54
CA THR A 94 6.25 13.19 0.84
C THR A 94 7.07 12.01 1.36
N LEU A 95 6.39 10.86 1.44
CA LEU A 95 7.01 9.60 1.81
C LEU A 95 8.05 9.18 0.75
N ALA A 96 9.13 8.59 1.23
CA ALA A 96 10.20 8.01 0.43
C ALA A 96 10.20 6.48 0.53
N ALA A 97 9.82 5.94 1.69
CA ALA A 97 9.79 4.50 1.94
C ALA A 97 8.80 4.16 3.06
N MET A 98 8.27 2.93 3.01
CA MET A 98 7.47 2.34 4.07
C MET A 98 7.64 0.82 4.10
N ALA A 99 7.62 0.22 5.27
CA ALA A 99 7.72 -1.23 5.44
C ALA A 99 7.05 -1.69 6.73
N PHE A 100 6.26 -2.76 6.65
CA PHE A 100 5.74 -3.44 7.82
C PHE A 100 6.82 -4.29 8.50
N ASP A 101 6.67 -4.48 9.81
CA ASP A 101 7.36 -5.56 10.51
C ASP A 101 6.76 -6.93 10.16
N MET A 102 7.45 -8.01 10.56
CA MET A 102 7.03 -9.39 10.25
C MET A 102 5.70 -9.77 10.91
N THR A 103 5.33 -9.11 12.01
CA THR A 103 4.07 -9.33 12.72
C THR A 103 2.90 -8.57 12.10
N GLY A 104 3.17 -7.59 11.23
CA GLY A 104 2.16 -6.70 10.64
C GLY A 104 1.54 -5.73 11.64
N THR A 105 2.19 -5.53 12.79
CA THR A 105 1.67 -4.70 13.89
C THR A 105 2.33 -3.33 13.93
N ARG A 106 3.49 -3.19 13.30
CA ARG A 106 4.19 -1.91 13.20
C ARG A 106 4.58 -1.59 11.77
N ILE A 107 4.70 -0.29 11.50
CA ILE A 107 5.16 0.20 10.21
C ILE A 107 6.26 1.26 10.38
N ALA A 108 7.37 1.04 9.70
CA ALA A 108 8.43 2.03 9.56
C ALA A 108 8.15 2.91 8.33
N THR A 109 8.38 4.21 8.46
CA THR A 109 8.16 5.22 7.42
C THR A 109 9.36 6.18 7.36
N ALA A 110 9.66 6.68 6.17
CA ALA A 110 10.69 7.69 5.96
C ALA A 110 10.25 8.73 4.91
N SER A 111 10.79 9.95 5.01
CA SER A 111 10.54 11.05 4.09
C SER A 111 11.80 11.43 3.29
N ASN A 112 11.62 12.09 2.15
CA ASN A 112 12.69 12.65 1.33
C ASN A 112 13.37 13.90 1.94
N LYS A 113 12.75 14.55 2.94
CA LYS A 113 13.27 15.81 3.52
C LYS A 113 13.89 15.63 4.90
N GLU A 114 13.46 14.62 5.63
CA GLU A 114 13.88 14.40 7.02
C GLU A 114 14.75 13.15 7.11
N PRO A 115 15.87 13.19 7.87
CA PRO A 115 16.73 12.02 8.05
C PRO A 115 16.14 10.98 9.02
N LEU A 116 15.05 11.32 9.71
CA LEU A 116 14.44 10.47 10.73
C LEU A 116 13.38 9.56 10.12
N CYS A 117 13.46 8.28 10.46
CA CYS A 117 12.43 7.29 10.18
C CYS A 117 11.56 7.07 11.43
N PHE A 118 10.24 7.08 11.24
CA PHE A 118 9.27 6.86 12.32
C PHE A 118 8.74 5.44 12.30
N LEU A 119 8.65 4.83 13.48
CA LEU A 119 8.00 3.54 13.71
C LEU A 119 6.65 3.80 14.40
N HIS A 120 5.59 3.28 13.80
CA HIS A 120 4.22 3.41 14.30
C HIS A 120 3.68 2.03 14.69
#